data_AF-A0A208XN48-F1
#
_entry.id   AF-A0A208XN48-F1
#
_cell.length_a   1.000
_cell.length_b   1.000
_cell.length_c   1.000
_cell.angle_alpha   90.00
_cell.angle_beta   90.00
_cell.angle_gamma   90.00
#
_symmetry.space_group_name_H-M   'P 1'
#
loop_
_entity.id
_entity.type
_entity.pdbx_description
1 polymer ?
#
loop_
_entity_poly.entity_id
_entity_poly.type
_entity_poly.pdbx_seq_one_letter_code
_entity_poly.pdbx_strand_id
1 'polypeptide(L)'
;MVGQHDGARPERGRLFARGAVLAGLFLACRGALAVQPCAGVAANLTQAQKAEYATLVAHAVGGGVRPSQIVLARYMQSGAWSAVYASTPRTDPGVLFFEEIDGRKQFREAWGGWADRSEQAKLVDWARKLGAPESLARCFANVVTH
;
A
#
# COMPACT_ATOMS: atom_id res chain seq x y z
N MET A 1 -28.84 -45.41 85.91
CA MET A 1 -28.34 -44.92 84.60
C MET A 1 -26.83 -44.86 84.72
N VAL A 2 -26.12 -45.75 84.02
CA VAL A 2 -24.66 -45.90 84.04
C VAL A 2 -24.16 -45.63 82.63
N GLY A 3 -23.09 -44.84 82.54
CA GLY A 3 -22.00 -45.08 81.59
C GLY A 3 -22.01 -44.30 80.28
N GLN A 4 -20.87 -43.62 80.07
CA GLN A 4 -19.91 -43.91 78.99
C GLN A 4 -19.67 -42.80 77.95
N HIS A 5 -18.54 -42.12 78.15
CA HIS A 5 -17.45 -41.80 77.20
C HIS A 5 -17.64 -40.88 75.97
N ASP A 6 -16.70 -39.92 75.96
CA ASP A 6 -15.80 -39.50 74.87
C ASP A 6 -16.33 -38.85 73.59
N GLY A 7 -15.73 -37.70 73.30
CA GLY A 7 -15.76 -37.05 72.00
C GLY A 7 -14.92 -35.77 72.00
N ALA A 8 -13.59 -35.92 71.91
CA ALA A 8 -12.62 -34.84 71.82
C ALA A 8 -12.41 -34.33 70.37
N ARG A 9 -12.07 -33.03 70.28
CA ARG A 9 -11.36 -32.29 69.20
C ARG A 9 -12.13 -31.95 67.89
N PRO A 10 -11.77 -30.84 67.19
CA PRO A 10 -10.41 -30.30 66.93
C PRO A 10 -10.21 -28.82 67.32
N GLU A 11 -9.07 -28.44 67.92
CA GLU A 11 -7.81 -27.95 67.31
C GLU A 11 -7.94 -26.63 66.51
N ARG A 12 -7.52 -25.53 67.16
CA ARG A 12 -7.16 -24.26 66.53
C ARG A 12 -5.98 -24.48 65.58
N GLY A 13 -6.09 -24.02 64.34
CA GLY A 13 -4.96 -24.10 63.42
C GLY A 13 -5.10 -23.30 62.14
N ARG A 14 -4.55 -22.08 62.18
CA ARG A 14 -3.85 -21.41 61.07
C ARG A 14 -4.71 -20.82 59.93
N LEU A 15 -4.88 -19.49 60.03
CA LEU A 15 -4.86 -18.60 58.87
C LEU A 15 -3.66 -18.96 57.97
N PHE A 16 -3.93 -19.41 56.74
CA PHE A 16 -2.96 -19.36 55.65
C PHE A 16 -3.45 -18.40 54.58
N ALA A 17 -2.59 -17.41 54.37
CA ALA A 17 -2.72 -16.35 53.40
C ALA A 17 -2.39 -16.84 51.98
N ARG A 18 -2.89 -16.08 51.00
CA ARG A 18 -2.29 -15.85 49.67
C ARG A 18 -2.31 -17.00 48.66
N GLY A 19 -3.25 -16.89 47.72
CA GLY A 19 -2.92 -16.44 46.36
C GLY A 19 -2.55 -17.50 45.33
N ALA A 20 -3.31 -17.54 44.22
CA ALA A 20 -2.80 -17.73 42.86
C ALA A 20 -3.94 -17.48 41.85
N VAL A 21 -4.13 -16.23 41.45
CA VAL A 21 -4.86 -15.91 40.21
C VAL A 21 -3.91 -16.24 39.06
N LEU A 22 -4.11 -17.38 38.40
CA LEU A 22 -3.43 -17.69 37.14
C LEU A 22 -4.04 -16.83 36.03
N ALA A 23 -3.54 -15.59 35.95
CA ALA A 23 -3.83 -14.67 34.86
C ALA A 23 -3.21 -15.20 33.55
N GLY A 24 -4.02 -15.18 32.49
CA GLY A 24 -3.80 -15.91 31.25
C GLY A 24 -2.60 -15.46 30.42
N LEU A 25 -2.01 -16.43 29.73
CA LEU A 25 -1.06 -16.20 28.65
C LEU A 25 -1.81 -16.25 27.31
N PHE A 26 -2.63 -15.22 27.03
CA PHE A 26 -3.09 -14.97 25.66
C PHE A 26 -1.90 -14.41 24.87
N LEU A 27 -1.15 -15.31 24.23
CA LEU A 27 -0.13 -14.96 23.27
C LEU A 27 -0.81 -14.33 22.04
N ALA A 28 -0.97 -13.01 22.06
CA ALA A 28 -1.52 -12.27 20.93
C ALA A 28 -0.55 -12.41 19.74
N CYS A 29 -0.88 -13.28 18.79
CA CYS A 29 -0.21 -13.40 17.52
C CYS A 29 -0.44 -12.11 16.72
N ARG A 30 0.48 -11.14 16.87
CA ARG A 30 0.51 -9.94 16.04
C ARG A 30 1.08 -10.32 14.68
N GLY A 31 0.24 -10.87 13.82
CA GLY A 31 0.55 -10.98 12.40
C GLY A 31 0.71 -9.57 11.84
N ALA A 32 1.95 -9.17 11.53
CA ALA A 32 2.20 -7.96 10.76
C ALA A 32 1.65 -8.22 9.35
N LEU A 33 0.45 -7.70 9.05
CA LEU A 33 -0.07 -7.68 7.69
C LEU A 33 0.85 -6.77 6.88
N ALA A 34 1.73 -7.38 6.07
CA ALA A 34 2.51 -6.64 5.10
C ALA A 34 1.54 -5.97 4.12
N VAL A 35 1.44 -4.64 4.17
CA VAL A 35 0.69 -3.88 3.18
C VAL A 35 1.32 -4.14 1.83
N GLN A 36 0.56 -4.73 0.91
CA GLN A 36 1.00 -4.88 -0.47
C GLN A 36 1.20 -3.47 -1.07
N PRO A 37 2.36 -3.16 -1.67
CA PRO A 37 2.69 -1.80 -2.10
C PRO A 37 1.67 -1.18 -3.07
N CYS A 38 1.00 -2.02 -3.85
CA CYS A 38 -0.03 -1.62 -4.83
C CYS A 38 -1.47 -1.96 -4.39
N ALA A 39 -1.71 -2.21 -3.10
CA ALA A 39 -3.06 -2.43 -2.60
C ALA A 39 -3.97 -1.21 -2.91
N GLY A 40 -5.13 -1.48 -3.51
CA GLY A 40 -6.09 -0.44 -3.92
C GLY A 40 -5.74 0.28 -5.22
N VAL A 41 -4.74 -0.18 -5.97
CA VAL A 41 -4.38 0.36 -7.29
C VAL A 41 -4.82 -0.58 -8.39
N ALA A 42 -5.61 -0.08 -9.34
CA ALA A 42 -5.96 -0.85 -10.53
C ALA A 42 -4.77 -0.86 -11.50
N ALA A 43 -4.36 -2.07 -11.91
CA ALA A 43 -3.20 -2.27 -12.78
C ALA A 43 -3.53 -2.83 -14.18
N ASN A 44 -4.78 -3.22 -14.40
CA ASN A 44 -5.21 -3.77 -15.68
C ASN A 44 -5.48 -2.64 -16.68
N LEU A 45 -4.87 -2.76 -17.85
CA LEU A 45 -5.01 -1.79 -18.94
C LEU A 45 -5.86 -2.40 -20.06
N THR A 46 -7.10 -1.94 -20.19
CA THR A 46 -8.01 -2.38 -21.27
C THR A 46 -7.55 -1.85 -22.62
N GLN A 47 -8.05 -2.42 -23.72
CA GLN A 47 -7.71 -1.94 -25.08
C GLN A 47 -8.17 -0.49 -25.31
N ALA A 48 -9.32 -0.10 -24.77
CA ALA A 48 -9.80 1.27 -24.83
C ALA A 48 -8.87 2.23 -24.08
N GLN A 49 -8.47 1.88 -22.85
CA GLN A 49 -7.51 2.67 -22.08
C GLN A 49 -6.14 2.73 -22.77
N LYS A 50 -5.68 1.66 -23.42
CA LYS A 50 -4.44 1.70 -24.21
C LYS A 50 -4.47 2.78 -25.27
N ALA A 51 -5.56 2.87 -26.03
CA ALA A 51 -5.72 3.87 -27.08
C ALA A 51 -5.84 5.30 -26.50
N GLU A 52 -6.60 5.47 -25.42
CA GLU A 52 -6.74 6.74 -24.70
C GLU A 52 -5.38 7.25 -24.19
N TYR A 53 -4.67 6.44 -23.39
CA TYR A 53 -3.39 6.83 -22.82
C TYR A 53 -2.28 6.97 -23.87
N ALA A 54 -2.29 6.21 -24.96
CA ALA A 54 -1.37 6.45 -26.07
C ALA A 54 -1.53 7.86 -26.65
N THR A 55 -2.76 8.36 -26.71
CA THR A 55 -3.07 9.71 -27.18
C THR A 55 -2.64 10.77 -26.15
N LEU A 56 -2.94 10.55 -24.87
CA LEU A 56 -2.54 11.45 -23.78
C LEU A 56 -1.01 11.55 -23.65
N VAL A 57 -0.30 10.42 -23.74
CA VAL A 57 1.17 10.39 -23.71
C VAL A 57 1.75 11.10 -24.93
N ALA A 58 1.26 10.83 -26.14
CA ALA A 58 1.71 11.51 -27.36
C ALA A 58 1.55 13.04 -27.25
N HIS A 59 0.45 13.51 -26.68
CA HIS A 59 0.24 14.93 -26.41
C HIS A 59 1.21 15.47 -25.35
N ALA A 60 1.42 14.74 -24.24
CA ALA A 60 2.28 15.17 -23.15
C ALA A 60 3.77 15.27 -23.56
N VAL A 61 4.27 14.33 -24.36
CA VAL A 61 5.66 14.34 -24.83
C VAL A 61 5.89 15.28 -26.02
N GLY A 62 4.84 15.59 -26.78
CA GLY A 62 4.89 16.50 -27.92
C GLY A 62 5.81 16.03 -29.05
N GLY A 63 6.38 16.99 -29.79
CA GLY A 63 7.42 16.72 -30.79
C GLY A 63 7.00 15.87 -32.00
N GLY A 64 5.70 15.81 -32.30
CA GLY A 64 5.16 15.05 -33.44
C GLY A 64 5.12 13.54 -33.24
N VAL A 65 5.27 13.05 -32.00
CA VAL A 65 5.11 11.62 -31.68
C VAL A 65 3.65 11.22 -31.91
N ARG A 66 3.43 10.14 -32.67
CA ARG A 66 2.09 9.61 -32.93
C ARG A 66 1.67 8.63 -31.83
N PRO A 67 0.37 8.54 -31.48
CA PRO A 67 -0.12 7.57 -30.50
C PRO A 67 0.28 6.12 -30.83
N SER A 68 0.31 5.75 -32.12
CA SER A 68 0.72 4.40 -32.57
C SER A 68 2.18 4.04 -32.30
N GLN A 69 3.00 5.02 -31.91
CA GLN A 69 4.41 4.83 -31.56
C GLN A 69 4.64 4.72 -30.05
N ILE A 70 3.59 4.89 -29.24
CA ILE A 70 3.65 4.80 -27.79
C ILE A 70 3.47 3.34 -27.36
N VAL A 71 4.38 2.86 -26.52
CA VAL A 71 4.25 1.54 -25.88
C VAL A 71 3.96 1.74 -24.41
N LEU A 72 2.80 1.24 -23.94
CA LEU A 72 2.39 1.30 -22.54
C LEU A 72 2.72 -0.03 -21.85
N ALA A 73 3.63 0.01 -20.88
CA ALA A 73 4.15 -1.18 -20.19
C ALA A 73 3.46 -1.45 -18.85
N ARG A 74 3.04 -0.40 -18.14
CA ARG A 74 2.35 -0.49 -16.84
C ARG A 74 1.27 0.57 -16.74
N TYR A 75 0.23 0.22 -16.01
CA TYR A 75 -0.86 1.10 -15.64
C TYR A 75 -1.04 1.07 -14.13
N MET A 76 -1.33 2.22 -13.54
CA MET A 76 -1.63 2.36 -12.12
C MET A 76 -2.72 3.42 -11.99
N GLN A 77 -3.89 3.05 -11.47
CA GLN A 77 -4.98 4.00 -11.23
C GLN A 77 -5.49 3.92 -9.80
N SER A 78 -5.72 5.08 -9.20
CA SER A 78 -6.36 5.22 -7.90
C SER A 78 -7.25 6.48 -7.91
N GLY A 79 -8.57 6.28 -7.85
CA GLY A 79 -9.53 7.38 -7.93
C GLY A 79 -9.39 8.17 -9.24
N ALA A 80 -9.33 9.50 -9.12
CA ALA A 80 -9.15 10.44 -10.24
C ALA A 80 -7.71 10.49 -10.78
N TRP A 81 -6.76 9.77 -10.16
CA TRP A 81 -5.36 9.80 -10.56
C TRP A 81 -4.96 8.51 -11.27
N SER A 82 -4.07 8.69 -12.25
CA SER A 82 -3.48 7.57 -12.99
C SER A 82 -2.01 7.85 -13.30
N ALA A 83 -1.25 6.78 -13.45
CA ALA A 83 0.13 6.81 -13.87
C ALA A 83 0.37 5.68 -14.89
N VAL A 84 1.06 6.01 -15.98
CA VAL A 84 1.41 5.05 -17.04
C VAL A 84 2.91 5.02 -17.26
N TYR A 85 3.49 3.82 -17.21
CA TYR A 85 4.87 3.63 -17.66
C TYR A 85 4.85 3.49 -19.18
N ALA A 86 5.43 4.46 -19.88
CA ALA A 86 5.38 4.55 -21.34
C ALA A 86 6.78 4.71 -21.93
N SER A 87 6.99 4.08 -23.09
CA SER A 87 8.17 4.29 -23.92
C SER A 87 7.77 5.06 -25.17
N THR A 88 8.63 5.98 -25.60
CA THR A 88 8.46 6.74 -26.85
C THR A 88 9.67 6.55 -27.75
N PRO A 89 9.59 6.85 -29.07
CA PRO A 89 10.75 6.78 -29.95
C PRO A 89 11.79 7.88 -29.71
N ARG A 90 11.51 8.86 -28.85
CA ARG A 90 12.27 10.12 -28.74
C ARG A 90 12.84 10.35 -27.34
N THR A 91 12.21 9.78 -26.33
CA THR A 91 12.56 9.99 -24.92
C THR A 91 12.74 8.65 -24.24
N ASP A 92 13.57 8.64 -23.20
CA ASP A 92 13.67 7.47 -22.34
C ASP A 92 12.31 7.11 -21.74
N PRO A 93 12.06 5.81 -21.47
CA PRO A 93 10.84 5.38 -20.84
C PRO A 93 10.68 6.02 -19.45
N GLY A 94 9.44 6.37 -19.12
CA GLY A 94 9.12 7.03 -17.85
C GLY A 94 7.70 6.80 -17.43
N VAL A 95 7.40 7.19 -16.19
CA VAL A 95 6.05 7.17 -15.63
C VAL A 95 5.44 8.56 -15.80
N LEU A 96 4.36 8.66 -16.57
CA LEU A 96 3.61 9.90 -16.72
C LEU A 96 2.38 9.88 -15.81
N PHE A 97 2.22 10.93 -15.02
CA PHE A 97 1.09 11.13 -14.11
C PHE A 97 0.01 11.99 -14.76
N PHE A 98 -1.23 11.55 -14.58
CA PHE A 98 -2.42 12.25 -15.03
C PHE A 98 -3.44 12.34 -13.90
N GLU A 99 -4.11 13.48 -13.83
CA GLU A 99 -5.24 13.71 -12.93
C GLU A 99 -6.48 14.03 -13.76
N GLU A 100 -7.59 13.40 -13.41
CA GLU A 100 -8.90 13.71 -13.99
C GLU A 100 -9.51 14.91 -13.27
N ILE A 101 -9.65 16.03 -13.99
CA ILE A 101 -10.34 17.24 -13.56
C ILE A 101 -11.45 17.53 -14.56
N ASP A 102 -12.67 17.72 -14.05
CA ASP A 102 -13.87 17.98 -14.84
C ASP A 102 -14.07 16.95 -15.97
N GLY A 103 -13.83 15.67 -15.65
CA GLY A 103 -13.96 14.54 -16.59
C GLY A 103 -12.87 14.47 -17.66
N ARG A 104 -11.80 15.28 -17.56
CA ARG A 104 -10.67 15.28 -18.50
C ARG A 104 -9.37 14.94 -17.79
N LYS A 105 -8.64 13.96 -18.34
CA LYS A 105 -7.30 13.60 -17.85
C LYS A 105 -6.29 14.64 -18.30
N GLN A 106 -5.69 15.33 -17.33
CA GLN A 106 -4.67 16.34 -17.54
C GLN A 106 -3.31 15.78 -17.16
N PHE A 107 -2.31 15.98 -18.01
CA PHE A 107 -0.93 15.66 -17.66
C PHE A 107 -0.48 16.53 -16.47
N ARG A 108 0.20 15.90 -15.51
CA ARG A 108 0.70 16.57 -14.31
C ARG A 108 2.21 16.65 -14.28
N GLU A 109 2.87 15.51 -14.37
CA GLU A 109 4.33 15.43 -14.34
C GLU A 109 4.80 14.06 -14.86
N ALA A 110 6.06 13.98 -15.26
CA ALA A 110 6.72 12.73 -15.60
C ALA A 110 7.87 12.42 -14.64
N TRP A 111 8.02 11.14 -14.30
CA TRP A 111 9.20 10.60 -13.63
C TRP A 111 10.02 9.77 -14.62
N GLY A 112 11.30 10.08 -14.76
CA GLY A 112 12.24 9.36 -15.62
C GLY A 112 13.15 8.42 -14.82
N GLY A 113 13.40 7.23 -15.38
CA GLY A 113 14.39 6.31 -14.85
C GLY A 113 13.95 5.47 -13.65
N TRP A 114 14.93 4.75 -13.09
CA TRP A 114 14.80 3.90 -11.92
C TRP A 114 15.50 4.57 -10.73
N ALA A 115 15.05 4.25 -9.52
CA ALA A 115 15.63 4.74 -8.28
C ALA A 115 16.10 3.58 -7.41
N ASP A 116 16.96 3.88 -6.44
CA ASP A 116 17.37 2.87 -5.46
C ASP A 116 16.23 2.58 -4.46
N ARG A 117 16.15 1.36 -3.92
CA ARG A 117 15.17 1.02 -2.87
C ARG A 117 15.21 1.97 -1.66
N SER A 118 16.38 2.51 -1.30
CA SER A 118 16.51 3.50 -0.22
C SER A 118 15.80 4.83 -0.51
N GLU A 119 15.48 5.13 -1.77
CA GLU A 119 14.79 6.34 -2.20
C GLU A 119 13.27 6.18 -2.23
N GLN A 120 12.75 4.98 -2.00
CA GLN A 120 11.31 4.67 -2.10
C GLN A 120 10.46 5.65 -1.27
N ALA A 121 10.86 5.94 -0.03
CA ALA A 121 10.13 6.89 0.82
C ALA A 121 10.11 8.32 0.24
N LYS A 122 11.22 8.76 -0.39
CA LYS A 122 11.29 10.08 -1.04
C LYS A 122 10.38 10.15 -2.27
N LEU A 123 10.29 9.07 -3.03
CA LEU A 123 9.40 8.97 -4.19
C LEU A 123 7.92 8.98 -3.81
N VAL A 124 7.57 8.30 -2.71
CA VAL A 124 6.22 8.38 -2.14
C VAL A 124 5.89 9.83 -1.79
N ASP A 125 6.78 10.52 -1.07
CA ASP A 125 6.56 11.92 -0.71
C ASP A 125 6.51 12.85 -1.91
N TRP A 126 7.33 12.62 -2.93
CA TRP A 126 7.30 13.37 -4.19
C TRP A 126 5.95 13.24 -4.89
N ALA A 127 5.46 12.00 -5.08
CA ALA A 127 4.18 11.75 -5.75
C ALA A 127 2.99 12.29 -4.93
N ARG A 128 3.06 12.24 -3.60
CA ARG A 128 2.03 12.85 -2.72
C ARG A 128 2.02 14.37 -2.84
N LYS A 129 3.20 15.01 -2.91
CA LYS A 129 3.32 16.47 -3.10
C LYS A 129 2.80 16.92 -4.47
N LEU A 130 2.86 16.05 -5.48
CA LEU A 130 2.20 16.26 -6.77
C LEU A 130 0.66 16.25 -6.66
N GLY A 131 0.11 15.61 -5.62
CA GLY A 131 -1.33 15.45 -5.40
C GLY A 131 -1.83 14.01 -5.56
N ALA A 132 -0.96 13.07 -5.94
CA ALA A 132 -1.36 11.68 -6.14
C ALA A 132 -1.82 11.04 -4.80
N PRO A 133 -2.87 10.20 -4.82
CA PRO A 133 -3.29 9.44 -3.66
C PRO A 133 -2.17 8.55 -3.11
N GLU A 134 -2.15 8.39 -1.80
CA GLU A 134 -1.18 7.60 -1.07
C GLU A 134 -0.97 6.19 -1.65
N SER A 135 -2.04 5.50 -2.04
CA SER A 135 -2.01 4.17 -2.68
C SER A 135 -1.24 4.20 -4.00
N LEU A 136 -1.49 5.20 -4.85
CA LEU A 136 -0.80 5.38 -6.12
C LEU A 136 0.66 5.74 -5.90
N ALA A 137 0.96 6.65 -4.97
CA ALA A 137 2.31 7.07 -4.64
C ALA A 137 3.19 5.90 -4.20
N ARG A 138 2.68 5.03 -3.31
CA ARG A 138 3.38 3.81 -2.86
C ARG A 138 3.57 2.79 -3.99
N CYS A 139 2.54 2.58 -4.80
CA CYS A 139 2.63 1.64 -5.91
C CYS A 139 3.65 2.09 -6.95
N PHE A 140 3.61 3.37 -7.33
CA PHE A 140 4.59 3.99 -8.21
C PHE A 140 6.01 3.82 -7.67
N ALA A 141 6.27 4.21 -6.42
CA ALA A 141 7.59 4.12 -5.82
C ALA A 141 8.11 2.68 -5.85
N ASN A 142 7.26 1.71 -5.51
CA ASN A 142 7.60 0.28 -5.61
C ASN A 142 7.89 -0.17 -7.04
N VAL A 143 7.15 0.36 -8.04
CA VAL A 143 7.31 0.01 -9.45
C VAL A 143 8.61 0.54 -10.03
N VAL A 144 9.15 1.67 -9.55
CA VAL A 144 10.34 2.31 -10.12
C VAL A 144 11.61 2.15 -9.27
N THR A 145 11.56 1.37 -8.19
CA THR A 145 12.75 1.05 -7.36
C THR A 145 13.19 -0.40 -7.51
N HIS A 146 14.50 -0.65 -7.46
CA HIS A 146 15.09 -2.00 -7.59
C HIS A 146 15.99 -2.43 -6.43
#